data_AF-A0A2L2YVH6-F1
#
_entry.id   AF-A0A2L2YVH6-F1
#
_cell.length_a   1.000
_cell.length_b   1.000
_cell.length_c   1.000
_cell.angle_alpha   90.00
_cell.angle_beta   90.00
_cell.angle_gamma   90.00
#
_symmetry.space_group_name_H-M   'P 1'
#
loop_
_entity.id
_entity.type
_entity.pdbx_description
1 polymer ?
#
loop_
_entity_poly.entity_id
_entity_poly.type
_entity_poly.pdbx_seq_one_letter_code
_entity_poly.pdbx_strand_id
1 'polypeptide(L)'
;DISHKESLLYCIKTIASVSRVKWRPNKKYHIGSSSLVVDFTVNVWDVRRPFVPLASFCKHKDVVTGFAWRSPKLLLTTSKDCKLFQHSFTDADKPADRANPVGLNIDPWGDIGYAFNKNNLKETTISVKGYPNFSVSKILPSGRKSSSAHDRYKTCLSALVILEDQKQQVMSMKWFVETAKRYLLHG
;
A
#
# COMPACT_ATOMS: atom_id res chain seq x y z
N ASP A 1 19.57 34.28 -14.21
CA ASP A 1 20.42 33.44 -13.34
C ASP A 1 19.90 32.01 -13.44
N ILE A 2 20.61 31.15 -14.19
CA ILE A 2 20.16 29.79 -14.58
C ILE A 2 21.10 28.75 -13.95
N SER A 3 21.67 29.08 -12.79
CA SER A 3 22.57 28.20 -12.03
C SER A 3 21.84 27.09 -11.25
N HIS A 4 20.53 26.92 -11.45
CA HIS A 4 19.76 25.92 -10.74
C HIS A 4 20.00 24.53 -11.34
N LYS A 5 20.84 23.73 -10.67
CA LYS A 5 21.01 22.32 -10.96
C LYS A 5 19.70 21.58 -10.64
N GLU A 6 19.02 21.09 -11.67
CA GLU A 6 17.82 20.28 -11.49
C GLU A 6 18.15 19.01 -10.69
N SER A 7 17.40 18.79 -9.61
CA SER A 7 17.50 17.59 -8.80
C SER A 7 16.25 16.74 -8.97
N LEU A 8 16.46 15.42 -9.09
CA LEU A 8 15.36 14.46 -9.12
C LEU A 8 14.64 14.48 -7.77
N LEU A 9 13.40 14.98 -7.74
CA LEU A 9 12.61 15.04 -6.51
C LEU A 9 11.83 13.74 -6.25
N TYR A 10 11.23 13.16 -7.29
CA TYR A 10 10.34 12.00 -7.17
C TYR A 10 10.52 11.03 -8.34
N CYS A 11 10.43 9.73 -8.06
CA CYS A 11 10.50 8.67 -9.07
C CYS A 11 9.34 7.70 -8.86
N ILE A 12 8.51 7.51 -9.90
CA ILE A 12 7.48 6.48 -9.94
C ILE A 12 7.97 5.35 -10.82
N LYS A 13 8.10 4.16 -10.23
CA LYS A 13 8.41 2.93 -10.97
C LYS A 13 7.10 2.32 -11.44
N THR A 14 7.01 2.07 -12.73
CA THR A 14 5.86 1.42 -13.36
C THR A 14 6.30 0.04 -13.85
N ILE A 15 5.35 -0.89 -13.99
CA ILE A 15 5.63 -2.26 -14.40
C ILE A 15 5.94 -2.38 -15.90
N ALA A 16 5.74 -1.31 -16.67
CA ALA A 16 6.04 -1.25 -18.09
C ALA A 16 6.18 0.18 -18.61
N SER A 17 6.53 0.29 -19.90
CA SER A 17 6.68 1.57 -20.59
C SER A 17 5.40 2.42 -20.51
N VAL A 18 5.59 3.71 -20.24
CA VAL A 18 4.52 4.69 -20.06
C VAL A 18 4.24 5.40 -21.38
N SER A 19 2.98 5.41 -21.84
CA SER A 19 2.58 6.02 -23.11
C SER A 19 2.14 7.47 -23.01
N ARG A 20 1.48 7.83 -21.91
CA ARG A 20 0.96 9.18 -21.67
C ARG A 20 1.15 9.54 -20.21
N VAL A 21 1.45 10.81 -19.98
CA VAL A 21 1.57 11.40 -18.64
C VAL A 21 0.87 12.75 -18.65
N LYS A 22 -0.01 12.99 -17.66
CA LYS A 22 -0.69 14.30 -17.49
C LYS A 22 -0.88 14.62 -16.02
N TRP A 23 -0.46 15.81 -15.61
CA TRP A 23 -0.77 16.35 -14.29
C TRP A 23 -2.27 16.52 -14.10
N ARG A 24 -2.76 16.19 -12.91
CA ARG A 24 -4.16 16.41 -12.55
C ARG A 24 -4.38 17.88 -12.20
N PRO A 25 -5.38 18.56 -12.78
CA PRO A 25 -5.63 19.97 -12.53
C PRO A 25 -5.86 20.26 -11.04
N ASN A 26 -5.32 21.38 -10.55
CA ASN A 26 -5.44 21.86 -9.16
C ASN A 26 -5.00 20.84 -8.09
N LYS A 27 -4.11 19.89 -8.45
CA LYS A 27 -3.55 18.88 -7.56
C LYS A 27 -2.05 18.76 -7.78
N LYS A 28 -1.27 19.56 -7.03
CA LYS A 28 0.18 19.71 -7.15
C LYS A 28 0.98 18.41 -7.23
N TYR A 29 0.57 17.38 -6.49
CA TYR A 29 1.32 16.12 -6.42
C TYR A 29 0.69 14.98 -7.20
N HIS A 30 -0.41 15.21 -7.93
CA HIS A 30 -1.14 14.14 -8.60
C HIS A 30 -0.83 14.08 -10.10
N ILE A 31 -0.40 12.92 -10.56
CA ILE A 31 -0.07 12.68 -11.96
C ILE A 31 -0.80 11.44 -12.45
N GLY A 32 -1.40 11.52 -13.64
CA GLY A 32 -1.95 10.38 -14.34
C GLY A 32 -0.93 9.76 -15.28
N SER A 33 -0.96 8.45 -15.44
CA SER A 33 -0.19 7.71 -16.44
C SER A 33 -1.00 6.58 -17.05
N SER A 34 -0.72 6.25 -18.31
CA SER A 34 -1.19 5.01 -18.97
C SER A 34 0.00 4.17 -19.43
N SER A 35 -0.16 2.84 -19.45
CA SER A 35 0.82 1.92 -20.02
C SER A 35 0.78 1.97 -21.55
N LEU A 36 1.89 1.63 -22.20
CA LEU A 36 1.98 1.58 -23.66
C LEU A 36 1.40 0.30 -24.25
N VAL A 37 1.54 -0.83 -23.57
CA VAL A 37 1.19 -2.15 -24.15
C VAL A 37 0.54 -3.09 -23.14
N VAL A 38 1.09 -3.18 -21.93
CA VAL A 38 0.76 -4.31 -21.04
C VAL A 38 -0.45 -4.04 -20.12
N ASP A 39 -0.80 -2.78 -19.87
CA ASP A 39 -1.93 -2.43 -19.00
C ASP A 39 -2.96 -1.57 -19.71
N PHE A 40 -4.23 -1.93 -19.57
CA PHE A 40 -5.38 -1.19 -20.10
C PHE A 40 -5.91 -0.15 -19.10
N THR A 41 -5.09 0.18 -18.11
CA THR A 41 -5.46 1.01 -16.98
C THR A 41 -4.88 2.41 -17.10
N VAL A 42 -5.63 3.40 -16.62
CA VAL A 42 -5.08 4.72 -16.32
C VAL A 42 -4.90 4.82 -14.81
N ASN A 43 -3.65 4.97 -14.38
CA ASN A 43 -3.29 5.07 -12.97
C ASN A 43 -3.03 6.52 -12.61
N VAL A 44 -3.54 6.95 -11.47
CA VAL A 44 -3.29 8.27 -10.89
C VAL A 44 -2.45 8.07 -9.65
N TRP A 45 -1.33 8.77 -9.57
CA TRP A 45 -0.33 8.64 -8.54
C TRP A 45 -0.25 9.92 -7.73
N ASP A 46 0.08 9.80 -6.44
CA ASP A 46 0.69 10.90 -5.70
C ASP A 46 2.21 10.71 -5.80
N VAL A 47 2.94 11.69 -6.37
CA VAL A 47 4.40 11.58 -6.55
C VAL A 47 5.17 11.40 -5.24
N ARG A 48 4.57 11.75 -4.10
CA ARG A 48 5.13 11.55 -2.75
C ARG A 48 4.98 10.11 -2.26
N ARG A 49 4.17 9.29 -2.92
CA ARG A 49 3.92 7.87 -2.58
C ARG A 49 3.85 7.02 -3.86
N PRO A 50 4.99 6.81 -4.52
CA PRO A 50 5.03 6.24 -5.87
C PRO A 50 4.69 4.75 -5.95
N PHE A 51 4.67 4.02 -4.83
CA PHE A 51 4.61 2.55 -4.85
C PHE A 51 3.23 1.98 -5.11
N VAL A 52 2.16 2.73 -4.81
CA VAL A 52 0.78 2.28 -4.98
C VAL A 52 -0.02 3.42 -5.62
N PRO A 53 -0.73 3.19 -6.73
CA PRO A 53 -1.61 4.19 -7.31
C PRO A 53 -2.65 4.70 -6.30
N LEU A 54 -2.92 6.00 -6.33
CA LEU A 54 -4.01 6.63 -5.58
C LEU A 54 -5.38 6.17 -6.12
N ALA A 55 -5.48 6.03 -7.44
CA ALA A 55 -6.70 5.67 -8.15
C ALA A 55 -6.34 4.97 -9.47
N SER A 56 -7.10 3.93 -9.82
CA SER A 56 -6.89 3.14 -11.03
C SER A 56 -8.21 3.01 -11.79
N PHE A 57 -8.20 3.38 -13.08
CA PHE A 57 -9.33 3.27 -13.98
C PHE A 57 -9.13 2.08 -14.91
N CYS A 58 -9.80 0.96 -14.60
CA CYS A 58 -9.55 -0.34 -15.22
C CYS A 58 -10.70 -0.82 -16.13
N LYS A 59 -11.51 0.10 -16.69
CA LYS A 59 -12.69 -0.27 -17.48
C LYS A 59 -12.39 -0.73 -18.92
N HIS A 60 -11.27 -0.29 -19.48
CA HIS A 60 -10.92 -0.64 -20.87
C HIS A 60 -10.51 -2.10 -20.99
N LYS A 61 -10.78 -2.68 -22.17
CA LYS A 61 -10.44 -4.07 -22.50
C LYS A 61 -9.25 -4.19 -23.45
N ASP A 62 -8.65 -3.07 -23.83
CA ASP A 62 -7.49 -2.98 -24.71
C ASP A 62 -6.68 -1.71 -24.37
N VAL A 63 -5.54 -1.53 -25.01
CA VAL A 63 -4.55 -0.46 -24.77
C VAL A 63 -5.21 0.91 -24.79
N VAL A 64 -5.01 1.65 -23.70
CA VAL A 64 -5.40 3.06 -23.59
C VAL A 64 -4.51 3.88 -24.53
N THR A 65 -5.14 4.54 -25.49
CA THR A 65 -4.46 5.36 -26.50
C THR A 65 -4.29 6.81 -26.07
N GLY A 66 -5.12 7.26 -25.12
CA GLY A 66 -5.13 8.63 -24.63
C GLY A 66 -5.99 8.81 -23.40
N PHE A 67 -5.68 9.86 -22.65
CA PHE A 67 -6.55 10.35 -21.59
C PHE A 67 -6.38 11.86 -21.40
N ALA A 68 -7.42 12.51 -20.90
CA ALA A 68 -7.43 13.94 -20.62
C ALA A 68 -8.27 14.26 -19.38
N TRP A 69 -7.81 15.22 -18.59
CA TRP A 69 -8.56 15.74 -17.46
C TRP A 69 -9.55 16.80 -17.95
N ARG A 70 -10.86 16.53 -17.82
CA ARG A 70 -11.90 17.55 -18.04
C ARG A 70 -12.01 18.49 -16.83
N SER A 71 -11.80 17.94 -15.63
CA SER A 71 -11.75 18.69 -14.38
C SER A 71 -10.90 17.91 -13.37
N PRO A 72 -10.60 18.44 -12.18
CA PRO A 72 -9.95 17.66 -11.14
C PRO A 72 -10.73 16.39 -10.75
N LYS A 73 -12.03 16.30 -11.01
CA LYS A 73 -12.87 15.16 -10.62
C LYS A 73 -13.26 14.25 -11.80
N LEU A 74 -13.05 14.69 -13.04
CA LEU A 74 -13.51 13.99 -14.24
C LEU A 74 -12.35 13.69 -15.18
N LEU A 75 -12.24 12.42 -15.56
CA LEU A 75 -11.20 11.90 -16.45
C LEU A 75 -11.86 11.31 -17.70
N LEU A 76 -11.37 11.70 -18.88
CA LEU A 76 -11.73 11.09 -20.16
C LEU A 76 -10.63 10.11 -20.56
N THR A 77 -11.00 8.91 -21.01
CA THR A 77 -10.05 7.89 -21.49
C THR A 77 -10.52 7.28 -22.81
N THR A 78 -9.59 7.03 -23.73
CA THR A 78 -9.82 6.38 -25.03
C THR A 78 -8.93 5.16 -25.16
N SER A 79 -9.41 4.13 -25.86
CA SER A 79 -8.66 2.88 -26.06
C SER A 79 -8.87 2.30 -27.45
N LYS A 80 -8.02 1.35 -27.82
CA LYS A 80 -8.17 0.49 -29.00
C LYS A 80 -9.42 -0.42 -28.92
N ASP A 81 -10.05 -0.54 -27.76
CA ASP A 81 -11.33 -1.25 -27.58
C ASP A 81 -12.56 -0.52 -28.17
N CYS A 82 -12.31 0.54 -28.96
CA CYS A 82 -13.31 1.41 -29.58
C CYS A 82 -14.22 2.13 -28.57
N LYS A 83 -13.81 2.30 -27.32
CA LYS A 83 -14.58 3.03 -26.30
C LYS A 83 -13.93 4.33 -25.88
N LEU A 84 -14.79 5.29 -25.57
CA LEU A 84 -14.50 6.49 -24.80
C LEU A 84 -15.24 6.37 -23.47
N PHE A 85 -14.54 6.56 -22.36
CA PHE A 85 -15.17 6.65 -21.05
C PHE A 85 -14.98 8.04 -20.44
N GLN A 86 -16.04 8.53 -19.79
CA GLN A 86 -15.93 9.58 -18.79
C GLN A 86 -16.04 8.95 -17.42
N HIS A 87 -14.97 9.05 -16.63
CA HIS A 87 -14.92 8.54 -15.27
C HIS A 87 -15.11 9.68 -14.29
N SER A 88 -15.91 9.44 -13.25
CA SER A 88 -15.78 10.20 -12.01
C SER A 88 -14.60 9.64 -11.22
N PHE A 89 -13.83 10.51 -10.57
CA PHE A 89 -12.72 10.11 -9.72
C PHE A 89 -13.18 9.25 -8.52
N THR A 90 -14.46 9.33 -8.15
CA THR A 90 -15.07 8.49 -7.13
C THR A 90 -15.17 7.02 -7.52
N ASP A 91 -15.25 6.75 -8.83
CA ASP A 91 -15.51 5.42 -9.39
C ASP A 91 -14.22 4.64 -9.62
N ALA A 92 -13.07 5.28 -9.40
CA ALA A 92 -11.78 4.65 -9.55
C ALA A 92 -11.60 3.55 -8.51
N ASP A 93 -10.95 2.46 -8.91
CA ASP A 93 -10.45 1.51 -7.96
C ASP A 93 -9.34 2.16 -7.13
N LYS A 94 -9.25 1.81 -5.84
CA LYS A 94 -8.26 2.36 -4.90
C LYS A 94 -7.41 1.21 -4.39
N PRO A 95 -6.30 0.88 -5.07
CA PRO A 95 -5.49 -0.28 -4.71
C PRO A 95 -5.05 -0.27 -3.25
N ALA A 96 -4.74 0.90 -2.69
CA ALA A 96 -4.37 1.06 -1.29
C ALA A 96 -5.48 0.67 -0.29
N ASP A 97 -6.76 0.74 -0.67
CA ASP A 97 -7.87 0.33 0.19
C ASP A 97 -8.09 -1.19 0.19
N ARG A 98 -7.59 -1.89 -0.83
CA ARG A 98 -7.62 -3.37 -0.93
C ARG A 98 -6.35 -4.02 -0.38
N ALA A 99 -5.30 -3.24 -0.13
CA ALA A 99 -4.07 -3.75 0.45
C ALA A 99 -4.34 -4.35 1.84
N ASN A 100 -3.72 -5.49 2.13
CA ASN A 100 -3.88 -6.15 3.41
C ASN A 100 -3.43 -5.21 4.55
N PRO A 101 -4.33 -4.78 5.45
CA PRO A 101 -3.98 -3.87 6.54
C PRO A 101 -3.33 -4.62 7.72
N VAL A 102 -3.07 -5.92 7.55
CA VAL A 102 -2.57 -6.84 8.56
C VAL A 102 -1.30 -7.52 8.08
N GLY A 103 -0.32 -7.65 8.97
CA GLY A 103 0.82 -8.56 8.82
C GLY A 103 0.69 -9.69 9.84
N LEU A 104 1.03 -10.91 9.44
CA LEU A 104 1.08 -12.08 10.33
C LEU A 104 2.42 -12.77 10.15
N ASN A 105 3.02 -13.19 11.27
CA ASN A 105 4.22 -14.00 11.31
C ASN A 105 4.06 -15.09 12.38
N ILE A 106 4.68 -16.24 12.15
CA ILE A 106 4.76 -17.34 13.11
C ILE A 106 6.22 -17.71 13.23
N ASP A 107 6.73 -17.82 14.46
CA ASP A 107 8.10 -18.25 14.69
C ASP A 107 8.21 -19.79 14.84
N PRO A 108 9.43 -20.35 14.84
CA PRO A 108 9.61 -21.79 14.98
C PRO A 108 9.20 -22.37 16.34
N TRP A 109 9.00 -21.53 17.36
CA TRP A 109 8.56 -21.97 18.69
C TRP A 109 7.03 -22.06 18.78
N GLY A 110 6.32 -21.49 17.81
CA GLY A 110 4.87 -21.49 17.72
C GLY A 110 4.24 -20.14 18.08
N ASP A 111 5.04 -19.12 18.38
CA ASP A 111 4.55 -17.80 18.76
C ASP A 111 4.08 -17.05 17.51
N ILE A 112 2.98 -16.30 17.65
CA ILE A 112 2.33 -15.60 16.55
C ILE A 112 2.46 -14.09 16.75
N GLY A 113 3.13 -13.44 15.80
CA GLY A 113 3.13 -11.99 15.66
C GLY A 113 2.04 -11.51 14.73
N TYR A 114 1.16 -10.62 15.20
CA TYR A 114 0.09 -10.02 14.41
C TYR A 114 0.19 -8.49 14.45
N ALA A 115 0.45 -7.89 13.31
CA ALA A 115 0.49 -6.45 13.11
C ALA A 115 -0.78 -5.97 12.42
N PHE A 116 -1.39 -4.87 12.87
CA PHE A 116 -2.63 -4.38 12.28
C PHE A 116 -2.79 -2.87 12.41
N ASN A 117 -3.69 -2.30 11.60
CA ASN A 117 -4.06 -0.89 11.69
C ASN A 117 -4.97 -0.63 12.90
N LYS A 118 -4.49 0.13 13.89
CA LYS A 118 -5.23 0.52 15.10
C LYS A 118 -6.54 1.23 14.81
N ASN A 119 -6.64 1.95 13.70
CA ASN A 119 -7.87 2.66 13.34
C ASN A 119 -9.01 1.70 12.93
N ASN A 120 -8.70 0.43 12.64
CA ASN A 120 -9.70 -0.60 12.34
C ASN A 120 -10.24 -1.29 13.60
N LEU A 121 -9.65 -1.06 14.78
CA LEU A 121 -10.25 -1.46 16.05
C LEU A 121 -11.39 -0.50 16.40
N LYS A 122 -12.61 -0.85 16.03
CA LYS A 122 -13.80 -0.28 16.69
C LYS A 122 -13.87 -0.86 18.08
N GLU A 123 -13.40 -0.13 19.10
CA GLU A 123 -13.64 -0.34 20.55
C GLU A 123 -13.87 -1.79 20.99
N THR A 124 -13.12 -2.75 20.45
CA THR A 124 -13.17 -4.12 20.92
C THR A 124 -12.04 -4.20 21.90
N THR A 125 -12.37 -3.99 23.16
CA THR A 125 -11.54 -4.42 24.29
C THR A 125 -11.28 -5.90 24.06
N ILE A 126 -10.17 -6.24 23.40
CA ILE A 126 -9.70 -7.63 23.34
C ILE A 126 -9.23 -7.94 24.76
N SER A 127 -10.21 -8.27 25.60
CA SER A 127 -10.03 -9.00 26.83
C SER A 127 -9.58 -10.38 26.40
N VAL A 128 -8.26 -10.56 26.24
CA VAL A 128 -7.67 -11.89 26.24
C VAL A 128 -7.84 -12.40 27.66
N LYS A 129 -8.96 -13.08 27.93
CA LYS A 129 -9.16 -13.80 29.19
C LYS A 129 -7.99 -14.78 29.36
N GLY A 130 -7.06 -14.48 30.27
CA GLY A 130 -5.99 -15.41 30.64
C GLY A 130 -4.65 -14.82 31.07
N TYR A 131 -4.35 -13.54 30.82
CA TYR A 131 -3.01 -13.00 31.07
C TYR A 131 -3.02 -11.66 31.83
N PRO A 132 -2.57 -11.60 33.10
CA PRO A 132 -2.63 -10.38 33.92
C PRO A 132 -1.52 -9.36 33.60
N ASN A 133 -0.54 -9.70 32.74
CA ASN A 133 0.62 -8.86 32.45
C ASN A 133 0.74 -8.54 30.95
N PHE A 134 -0.33 -8.06 30.32
CA PHE A 134 -0.29 -7.63 28.92
C PHE A 134 0.42 -6.28 28.80
N SER A 135 1.74 -6.29 28.62
CA SER A 135 2.49 -5.10 28.24
C SER A 135 2.34 -4.88 26.73
N VAL A 136 1.32 -4.11 26.33
CA VAL A 136 1.34 -3.46 25.01
C VAL A 136 2.61 -2.62 24.98
N SER A 137 3.63 -3.07 24.25
CA SER A 137 4.80 -2.24 23.96
C SER A 137 4.32 -1.10 23.05
N LYS A 138 3.79 -0.04 23.66
CA LYS A 138 3.38 1.18 22.97
C LYS A 138 4.65 1.87 22.49
N ILE A 139 5.19 1.45 21.35
CA ILE A 139 6.18 2.23 20.63
C ILE A 139 5.42 3.43 20.05
N LEU A 140 5.28 4.48 20.87
CA LEU A 140 4.78 5.80 20.46
C LEU A 140 5.99 6.57 19.92
N PRO A 141 6.06 6.90 18.62
CA PRO A 141 7.03 7.86 18.16
C PRO A 141 6.62 9.21 18.73
N SER A 142 7.34 9.71 19.73
CA SER A 142 7.16 11.08 20.24
C SER A 142 7.59 12.07 19.14
N GLY A 143 6.79 13.11 18.92
CA GLY A 143 7.17 14.26 18.08
C GLY A 143 6.71 14.27 16.61
N ARG A 144 5.48 13.83 16.28
CA ARG A 144 4.95 14.05 14.92
C ARG A 144 4.23 15.40 14.79
N LYS A 145 4.66 16.19 13.80
CA LYS A 145 4.03 17.44 13.35
C LYS A 145 2.54 17.22 13.04
N SER A 146 1.72 18.24 13.33
CA SER A 146 0.32 18.34 12.92
C SER A 146 0.16 17.98 11.44
N SER A 147 -0.71 17.01 11.17
CA SER A 147 -0.96 16.49 9.81
C SER A 147 -1.76 17.51 8.98
N SER A 148 -1.25 17.87 7.80
CA SER A 148 -1.99 18.72 6.86
C SER A 148 -3.18 17.96 6.26
N ALA A 149 -4.17 18.64 5.67
CA ALA A 149 -5.28 17.97 4.99
C ALA A 149 -4.83 17.03 3.85
N HIS A 150 -3.61 17.21 3.32
CA HIS A 150 -2.97 16.35 2.35
C HIS A 150 -2.29 15.10 2.95
N ASP A 151 -2.11 15.06 4.28
CA ASP A 151 -1.58 13.93 5.05
C ASP A 151 -2.69 13.01 5.58
N ARG A 152 -3.96 13.35 5.35
CA ARG A 152 -5.13 12.53 5.73
C ARG A 152 -5.22 11.19 5.01
N TYR A 153 -4.38 10.93 3.99
CA TYR A 153 -4.27 9.61 3.39
C TYR A 153 -3.43 8.70 4.30
N LYS A 154 -4.08 8.35 5.41
CA LYS A 154 -3.78 7.31 6.39
C LYS A 154 -2.32 7.31 6.85
N THR A 155 -1.99 8.18 7.81
CA THR A 155 -1.07 7.73 8.87
C THR A 155 -1.73 6.51 9.51
N CYS A 156 -1.29 5.31 9.12
CA CYS A 156 -1.73 4.10 9.81
C CYS A 156 -0.95 4.01 11.11
N LEU A 157 -1.66 4.12 12.23
CA LEU A 157 -1.10 3.70 13.50
C LEU A 157 -1.13 2.18 13.48
N SER A 158 0.03 1.53 13.44
CA SER A 158 0.09 0.08 13.61
C SER A 158 0.19 -0.29 15.09
N ALA A 159 -0.39 -1.42 15.45
CA ALA A 159 -0.07 -2.16 16.67
C ALA A 159 0.52 -3.50 16.27
N LEU A 160 1.41 -4.03 17.11
CA LEU A 160 1.90 -5.40 17.05
C LEU A 160 1.43 -6.12 18.31
N VAL A 161 0.90 -7.33 18.14
CA VAL A 161 0.53 -8.25 19.20
C VAL A 161 1.36 -9.51 19.03
N ILE A 162 1.87 -10.04 20.13
CA ILE A 162 2.61 -11.30 20.17
C ILE A 162 1.78 -12.27 21.03
N LEU A 163 1.49 -13.44 20.49
CA LEU A 163 0.80 -14.53 21.18
C LEU A 163 1.81 -15.65 21.39
N GLU A 164 2.12 -15.93 22.65
CA GLU A 164 3.11 -16.96 23.02
C GLU A 164 2.45 -18.34 23.21
N ASP A 165 3.04 -19.39 22.65
CA ASP A 165 2.59 -20.79 22.84
C ASP A 165 3.12 -21.35 24.17
N GLN A 166 2.43 -21.00 25.26
CA GLN A 166 2.91 -21.24 26.62
C GLN A 166 2.74 -22.68 27.16
N LYS A 167 1.99 -23.59 26.50
CA LYS A 167 1.62 -24.88 27.16
C LYS A 167 1.55 -26.13 26.30
N GLN A 168 1.16 -26.05 25.03
CA GLN A 168 0.89 -27.27 24.25
C GLN A 168 1.85 -27.47 23.08
N GLN A 169 2.64 -26.44 22.69
CA GLN A 169 3.66 -26.54 21.65
C GLN A 169 3.10 -27.11 20.33
N VAL A 170 1.79 -26.94 20.10
CA VAL A 170 1.05 -27.56 18.98
C VAL A 170 1.51 -26.94 17.66
N MET A 171 1.87 -25.66 17.71
CA MET A 171 2.37 -24.90 16.56
C MET A 171 3.90 -24.88 16.49
N SER A 172 4.57 -25.51 17.47
CA SER A 172 6.03 -25.51 17.55
C SER A 172 6.65 -26.35 16.42
N MET A 173 7.51 -25.73 15.63
CA MET A 173 8.24 -26.38 14.55
C MET A 173 9.56 -26.97 15.04
N LYS A 174 9.55 -27.71 16.16
CA LYS A 174 10.77 -28.32 16.73
C LYS A 174 11.51 -29.20 15.72
N TRP A 175 10.77 -29.92 14.89
CA TRP A 175 11.33 -30.74 13.82
C TRP A 175 12.14 -29.90 12.82
N PHE A 176 11.71 -28.68 12.51
CA PHE A 176 12.40 -27.77 11.58
C PHE A 176 13.69 -27.26 12.20
N VAL A 177 13.65 -26.84 13.47
CA VAL A 177 14.84 -26.40 14.22
C VAL A 177 15.86 -27.54 14.32
N GLU A 178 15.40 -28.74 14.63
CA GLU A 178 16.26 -29.93 14.72
C GLU A 178 16.87 -30.29 13.37
N THR A 179 16.08 -30.24 12.30
CA THR A 179 16.57 -30.47 10.93
C THR A 179 17.58 -29.41 10.52
N ALA A 180 17.32 -28.13 10.78
CA ALA A 180 18.23 -27.03 10.47
C ALA A 180 19.56 -27.14 11.24
N LYS A 181 19.54 -27.56 12.52
CA LYS A 181 20.76 -27.81 13.30
C LYS A 181 21.56 -29.00 12.78
N ARG A 182 20.88 -30.04 12.29
CA ARG A 182 21.51 -31.22 11.67
C ARG A 182 21.96 -30.97 10.23
N TYR A 183 21.50 -29.88 9.62
CA TYR A 183 21.87 -29.51 8.26
C TYR A 183 23.32 -29.00 8.25
N LEU A 184 24.25 -29.94 8.16
CA LEU A 184 25.65 -29.66 7.87
C LEU A 184 25.73 -29.14 6.43
N LEU A 185 26.06 -27.86 6.28
CA LEU A 185 26.38 -27.28 4.97
C LEU A 185 27.79 -27.76 4.61
N HIS A 186 27.89 -28.93 3.98
CA HIS A 186 29.15 -29.40 3.43
C HIS A 186 29.30 -28.72 2.07
N GLY A 187 30.26 -27.79 1.99
CA GLY A 187 30.78 -27.23 0.74
C GLY A 187 32.16 -27.79 0.46
#